data_AF-A0ABD3WNN4-F1
#
_entry.id   AF-A0ABD3WNN4-F1
#
_cell.length_a   1.000
_cell.length_b   1.000
_cell.length_c   1.000
_cell.angle_alpha   90.00
_cell.angle_beta   90.00
_cell.angle_gamma   90.00
#
_symmetry.space_group_name_H-M   'P 1'
#
loop_
_entity.id
_entity.type
_entity.pdbx_description
1 polymer ?
#
loop_
_entity_poly.entity_id
_entity_poly.type
_entity_poly.pdbx_seq_one_letter_code
_entity_poly.pdbx_strand_id
1 'polypeptide(L)'
;MPPKYDPLTSAPGKQSTYQIQSKVTLVWRIVCLLMTLFFFMAAFFNINDPDWYLWVPIYALPGLMSLPLVFKPELLERKVWTYFSVIHLTLCCAYCLYTVVLVFEAINGQLTNPLKHEEGREMAGLLIVITWLAICRFTNIGRSGTFWTNSVH
;
A
#
# COMPACT_ATOMS: atom_id res chain seq x y z
N MET A 1 41.65 20.67 -6.42
CA MET A 1 40.85 21.12 -5.25
C MET A 1 40.68 19.94 -4.32
N PRO A 2 41.09 20.01 -3.04
CA PRO A 2 40.78 18.94 -2.09
C PRO A 2 39.27 18.88 -1.84
N PRO A 3 38.69 17.69 -1.60
CA PRO A 3 37.28 17.56 -1.25
C PRO A 3 37.01 18.36 0.03
N LYS A 4 35.95 19.18 0.03
CA LYS A 4 35.49 19.92 1.22
C LYS A 4 35.26 18.90 2.34
N TYR A 5 35.99 19.05 3.44
CA TYR A 5 35.70 18.34 4.68
C TYR A 5 34.28 18.73 5.10
N ASP A 6 33.34 17.79 4.97
CA ASP A 6 31.97 17.97 5.44
C ASP A 6 31.88 17.37 6.86
N PRO A 7 31.88 18.20 7.92
CA PRO A 7 31.83 17.74 9.30
C PRO A 7 30.55 16.94 9.63
N LEU A 8 29.56 16.90 8.73
CA LEU A 8 28.36 16.08 8.88
C LEU A 8 28.62 14.58 8.67
N THR A 9 29.69 14.22 7.95
CA THR A 9 30.03 12.82 7.59
C THR A 9 31.04 12.15 8.51
N SER A 10 31.68 12.89 9.43
CA SER A 10 32.81 12.40 10.24
C SER A 10 32.42 11.82 11.61
N ALA A 11 31.14 11.87 12.00
CA ALA A 11 30.67 11.22 13.23
C ALA A 11 30.35 9.73 12.97
N PRO A 12 31.01 8.76 13.65
CA PRO A 12 30.85 7.33 13.37
C PRO A 12 29.41 6.83 13.53
N GLY A 13 28.62 7.43 14.42
CA GLY A 13 27.21 7.11 14.60
C GLY A 13 26.32 7.55 13.43
N LYS A 14 26.64 8.66 12.74
CA LYS A 14 25.82 9.16 11.62
C LYS A 14 25.97 8.30 10.36
N GLN A 15 27.19 7.83 10.06
CA GLN A 15 27.41 6.97 8.89
C GLN A 15 26.64 5.66 8.96
N SER A 16 26.62 4.99 10.12
CA SER A 16 25.83 3.77 10.35
C SER A 16 24.34 4.01 10.11
N THR A 17 23.82 5.13 10.61
CA THR A 17 22.42 5.54 10.44
C THR A 17 22.03 5.77 8.97
N TYR A 18 22.86 6.49 8.20
CA TYR A 18 22.61 6.71 6.78
C TYR A 18 22.58 5.39 5.99
N GLN A 19 23.45 4.44 6.35
CA GLN A 19 23.50 3.12 5.74
C GLN A 19 22.27 2.26 6.05
N ILE A 20 21.73 2.35 7.27
CA ILE A 20 20.48 1.66 7.63
C ILE A 20 19.29 2.28 6.88
N GLN A 21 19.21 3.61 6.86
CA GLN A 21 18.12 4.32 6.17
C GLN A 21 18.11 4.04 4.66
N SER A 22 19.27 3.97 4.01
CA SER A 22 19.37 3.66 2.59
C SER A 22 18.89 2.24 2.27
N LYS A 23 19.27 1.25 3.09
CA LYS A 23 18.79 -0.14 2.97
C LYS A 23 17.29 -0.24 3.17
N VAL A 24 16.73 0.39 4.20
CA VAL A 24 15.28 0.41 4.46
C VAL A 24 14.52 1.05 3.30
N THR A 25 15.04 2.16 2.76
CA THR A 25 14.43 2.84 1.61
C THR A 25 14.49 1.97 0.36
N LEU A 26 15.59 1.24 0.14
CA LEU A 26 15.71 0.30 -0.98
C LEU A 26 14.69 -0.84 -0.87
N VAL A 27 14.57 -1.46 0.32
CA VAL A 27 13.59 -2.52 0.58
C VAL A 27 12.18 -2.00 0.34
N TRP A 28 11.86 -0.81 0.85
CA TRP A 28 10.55 -0.17 0.63
C TRP A 28 10.23 -0.01 -0.86
N ARG A 29 11.18 0.49 -1.65
CA ARG A 29 11.00 0.64 -3.10
C ARG A 29 10.75 -0.70 -3.81
N ILE A 30 11.48 -1.75 -3.42
CA ILE A 30 11.27 -3.09 -3.95
C ILE A 30 9.86 -3.60 -3.61
N VAL A 31 9.42 -3.43 -2.36
CA VAL A 31 8.06 -3.81 -1.95
C VAL A 31 7.01 -3.01 -2.73
N CYS A 32 7.17 -1.69 -2.87
CA CYS A 32 6.26 -0.88 -3.69
C CYS A 32 6.22 -1.35 -5.16
N LEU A 33 7.35 -1.76 -5.72
CA LEU A 33 7.41 -2.29 -7.08
C LEU A 33 6.66 -3.62 -7.20
N LEU A 34 6.89 -4.54 -6.26
CA LEU A 34 6.19 -5.83 -6.22
C LEU A 34 4.68 -5.64 -6.06
N MET A 35 4.25 -4.73 -5.18
CA MET A 35 2.83 -4.42 -4.98
C MET A 35 2.21 -3.76 -6.21
N THR A 36 2.95 -2.86 -6.87
CA THR A 36 2.52 -2.27 -8.15
C THR A 36 2.24 -3.35 -9.19
N LEU A 37 3.19 -4.27 -9.38
CA LEU A 37 3.06 -5.36 -10.33
C LEU A 37 1.90 -6.30 -9.95
N PHE A 38 1.80 -6.65 -8.66
CA PHE A 38 0.71 -7.47 -8.15
C PHE A 38 -0.66 -6.85 -8.46
N PHE A 39 -0.85 -5.57 -8.16
CA PHE A 39 -2.11 -4.88 -8.37
C PHE A 39 -2.47 -4.72 -9.84
N PHE A 40 -1.52 -4.39 -10.71
CA PHE A 40 -1.80 -4.35 -12.14
C PHE A 40 -2.09 -5.74 -12.72
N MET A 41 -1.39 -6.77 -12.24
CA MET A 41 -1.67 -8.14 -12.63
C MET A 41 -3.07 -8.58 -12.17
N ALA A 42 -3.46 -8.26 -10.93
CA ALA A 42 -4.80 -8.50 -10.42
C ALA A 42 -5.85 -7.76 -11.25
N ALA A 43 -5.63 -6.49 -11.57
CA ALA A 43 -6.50 -5.74 -12.47
C ALA A 43 -6.63 -6.43 -13.84
N PHE A 44 -5.52 -6.86 -14.44
CA PHE A 44 -5.50 -7.53 -15.74
C PHE A 44 -6.33 -8.83 -15.75
N PHE A 45 -6.19 -9.67 -14.73
CA PHE A 45 -6.95 -10.92 -14.64
C PHE A 45 -8.46 -10.73 -14.47
N ASN A 46 -8.89 -9.60 -13.89
CA ASN A 46 -10.32 -9.31 -13.69
C ASN A 46 -10.96 -8.59 -14.90
N ILE A 47 -10.24 -8.31 -16.00
CA ILE A 47 -10.81 -7.63 -17.18
C ILE A 47 -11.90 -8.47 -17.86
N ASN A 48 -11.79 -9.79 -17.79
CA ASN A 48 -12.73 -10.71 -18.46
C ASN A 48 -13.92 -11.09 -17.57
N ASP A 49 -13.96 -10.59 -16.34
CA ASP A 49 -15.01 -10.95 -15.39
C ASP A 49 -16.26 -10.08 -15.61
N PRO A 50 -17.48 -10.58 -15.28
CA PRO A 50 -18.74 -9.86 -15.54
C PRO A 50 -18.82 -8.48 -14.88
N ASP A 51 -18.07 -8.29 -13.80
CA ASP A 51 -18.00 -7.11 -12.94
C ASP A 51 -16.61 -6.43 -12.97
N TRP A 52 -15.88 -6.58 -14.08
CA TRP A 52 -14.59 -5.95 -14.32
C TRP A 52 -14.58 -4.45 -14.01
N TYR A 53 -15.69 -3.75 -14.25
CA TYR A 53 -15.84 -2.31 -14.04
C TYR A 53 -15.69 -1.90 -12.56
N LEU A 54 -15.88 -2.84 -11.64
CA LEU A 54 -15.71 -2.64 -10.20
C LEU A 54 -14.30 -3.07 -9.76
N TRP A 55 -13.88 -4.27 -10.13
CA TRP A 55 -12.61 -4.85 -9.66
C TRP A 55 -11.37 -4.27 -10.32
N VAL A 56 -11.43 -3.94 -11.61
CA VAL A 56 -10.30 -3.34 -12.33
C VAL A 56 -9.91 -2.00 -11.68
N PRO A 57 -10.82 -1.05 -11.39
CA PRO A 57 -10.46 0.16 -10.66
C PRO A 57 -9.96 -0.09 -9.23
N ILE A 58 -10.58 -1.02 -8.48
CA ILE A 58 -10.18 -1.36 -7.11
C ILE A 58 -8.72 -1.84 -7.06
N TYR A 59 -8.26 -2.60 -8.06
CA TYR A 59 -6.87 -3.05 -8.14
C TYR A 59 -5.95 -2.08 -8.89
N ALA A 60 -6.41 -1.38 -9.92
CA ALA A 60 -5.57 -0.47 -10.69
C ALA A 60 -5.20 0.81 -9.91
N LEU A 61 -6.13 1.39 -9.15
CA LEU A 61 -5.87 2.58 -8.33
C LEU A 61 -4.73 2.40 -7.31
N PRO A 62 -4.70 1.36 -6.46
CA PRO A 62 -3.59 1.15 -5.54
C PRO A 62 -2.29 0.81 -6.28
N GLY A 63 -2.34 0.18 -7.46
CA GLY A 63 -1.18 0.01 -8.34
C GLY A 63 -0.61 1.33 -8.84
N LEU A 64 -1.46 2.23 -9.34
CA LEU A 64 -1.10 3.58 -9.77
C LEU A 64 -0.56 4.44 -8.63
N MET A 65 -1.07 4.25 -7.41
CA MET A 65 -0.51 4.87 -6.22
C MET A 65 0.84 4.24 -5.82
N SER A 66 1.03 2.94 -5.99
CA SER A 66 2.28 2.29 -5.56
C SER A 66 3.47 2.64 -6.47
N LEU A 67 3.22 2.87 -7.77
CA LEU A 67 4.26 3.10 -8.77
C LEU A 67 5.11 4.35 -8.49
N PRO A 68 4.56 5.56 -8.22
CA PRO A 68 5.36 6.73 -7.88
C PRO A 68 6.24 6.56 -6.64
N LEU A 69 5.83 5.71 -5.69
CA LEU A 69 6.58 5.47 -4.45
C LEU A 69 7.90 4.72 -4.69
N VAL A 70 8.00 3.97 -5.79
CA VAL A 70 9.24 3.30 -6.22
C VAL A 70 10.33 4.34 -6.54
N PHE A 71 9.95 5.44 -7.19
CA PHE A 71 10.89 6.48 -7.61
C PHE A 71 11.08 7.55 -6.54
N LYS A 72 9.98 7.97 -5.89
CA LYS A 72 9.94 9.10 -4.95
C LYS A 72 9.15 8.70 -3.70
N PRO A 73 9.78 8.03 -2.72
CA PRO A 73 9.11 7.63 -1.48
C PRO A 73 8.65 8.84 -0.65
N GLU A 74 9.22 10.04 -0.86
CA GLU A 74 8.79 11.27 -0.18
C GLU A 74 7.33 11.67 -0.52
N LEU A 75 6.73 11.09 -1.57
CA LEU A 75 5.33 11.35 -1.91
C LEU A 75 4.37 10.94 -0.78
N LEU A 76 4.74 9.97 0.07
CA LEU A 76 3.96 9.56 1.24
C LEU A 76 3.73 10.68 2.24
N GLU A 77 4.60 11.69 2.27
CA GLU A 77 4.53 12.81 3.21
C GLU A 77 3.62 13.95 2.69
N ARG A 78 3.19 13.89 1.43
CA ARG A 78 2.33 14.91 0.83
C ARG A 78 0.89 14.78 1.34
N LYS A 79 0.28 15.91 1.72
CA LYS A 79 -1.13 15.96 2.15
C LYS A 79 -2.10 15.41 1.08
N VAL A 80 -1.85 15.70 -0.20
CA VAL A 80 -2.67 15.18 -1.31
C VAL A 80 -2.67 13.65 -1.34
N TRP A 81 -1.50 13.03 -1.15
CA TRP A 81 -1.38 11.58 -1.05
C TRP A 81 -2.16 11.02 0.13
N THR A 82 -2.05 11.70 1.27
CA THR A 82 -2.77 11.34 2.49
C THR A 82 -4.29 11.36 2.28
N TYR A 83 -4.84 12.44 1.71
CA TYR A 83 -6.27 12.53 1.45
C TYR A 83 -6.74 11.44 0.49
N PHE A 84 -6.02 11.24 -0.61
CA PHE A 84 -6.39 10.24 -1.61
C PHE A 84 -6.35 8.82 -1.04
N SER A 85 -5.29 8.46 -0.30
CA SER A 85 -5.18 7.18 0.39
C SER A 85 -6.30 6.97 1.41
N VAL A 86 -6.68 8.00 2.17
CA VAL A 86 -7.75 7.89 3.18
C VAL A 86 -9.10 7.69 2.52
N ILE A 87 -9.45 8.49 1.51
CA ILE A 87 -10.72 8.35 0.78
C ILE A 87 -10.83 6.95 0.18
N HIS A 88 -9.77 6.51 -0.51
CA HIS A 88 -9.75 5.21 -1.16
C HIS A 88 -9.85 4.06 -0.15
N LEU A 89 -9.09 4.14 0.96
CA LEU A 89 -9.19 3.17 2.06
C LEU A 89 -10.61 3.12 2.66
N THR A 90 -11.24 4.27 2.90
CA THR A 90 -12.61 4.34 3.42
C THR A 90 -13.61 3.67 2.49
N LEU A 91 -13.50 3.91 1.18
CA LEU A 91 -14.35 3.27 0.18
C LEU A 91 -14.15 1.74 0.15
N CYS A 92 -12.90 1.27 0.17
CA CYS A 92 -12.59 -0.16 0.23
C CYS A 92 -13.11 -0.80 1.52
N CYS A 93 -12.97 -0.14 2.67
CA CYS A 93 -13.51 -0.64 3.94
C CYS A 93 -15.03 -0.70 3.93
N ALA A 94 -15.71 0.33 3.42
CA ALA A 94 -17.17 0.34 3.29
C ALA A 94 -17.66 -0.80 2.39
N TYR A 95 -16.97 -1.01 1.26
CA TYR A 95 -17.26 -2.12 0.36
C TYR A 95 -17.00 -3.48 1.01
N CYS A 96 -15.92 -3.63 1.78
CA CYS A 96 -15.62 -4.84 2.54
C CYS A 96 -16.70 -5.16 3.59
N LEU A 97 -17.24 -4.14 4.26
CA LEU A 97 -18.35 -4.32 5.20
C LEU A 97 -19.61 -4.78 4.46
N TYR A 98 -19.90 -4.19 3.31
CA TYR A 98 -21.01 -4.60 2.46
C TYR A 98 -20.90 -6.07 2.02
N THR A 99 -19.73 -6.50 1.53
CA THR A 99 -19.50 -7.91 1.14
C THR A 99 -19.62 -8.86 2.33
N VAL A 100 -19.19 -8.45 3.53
CA VAL A 100 -19.37 -9.26 4.75
C VAL A 100 -20.85 -9.45 5.09
N VAL A 101 -21.68 -8.40 4.98
CA VAL A 101 -23.14 -8.52 5.18
C VAL A 101 -23.75 -9.50 4.19
N LEU A 102 -23.39 -9.41 2.90
CA LEU A 102 -23.86 -10.35 1.88
C LEU A 102 -23.47 -11.80 2.20
N VAL A 103 -22.23 -12.02 2.66
CA VAL A 103 -21.79 -13.36 3.08
C VAL A 103 -22.63 -13.88 4.25
N PHE A 104 -22.93 -13.05 5.25
CA PHE A 104 -23.79 -13.44 6.36
C PHE A 104 -25.22 -13.77 5.90
N GLU A 105 -25.83 -12.97 5.02
CA GLU A 105 -27.15 -13.25 4.47
C GLU A 105 -27.19 -14.56 3.69
N ALA A 106 -26.14 -14.83 2.90
CA ALA A 106 -26.00 -16.07 2.15
C ALA A 106 -25.76 -17.30 3.05
N ILE A 107 -24.98 -17.18 4.14
CA ILE A 107 -24.82 -18.25 5.15
C ILE A 107 -26.15 -18.51 5.86
N ASN A 108 -26.93 -17.46 6.14
CA ASN A 108 -28.26 -17.57 6.76
C ASN A 108 -29.35 -18.06 5.78
N GLY A 109 -28.98 -18.47 4.57
CA GLY A 109 -29.89 -19.04 3.59
C GLY A 109 -30.85 -18.03 2.94
N GLN A 110 -30.61 -16.73 3.10
CA GLN A 110 -31.38 -15.66 2.45
C GLN A 110 -30.91 -15.42 1.00
N LEU A 111 -29.69 -15.86 0.64
CA LEU A 111 -29.10 -15.75 -0.69
C LEU A 111 -28.42 -17.07 -1.09
N THR A 112 -28.51 -17.45 -2.37
CA THR A 112 -27.87 -18.67 -2.89
C THR A 112 -26.35 -18.50 -3.06
N ASN A 113 -25.61 -19.25 -2.24
CA ASN A 113 -24.17 -19.58 -2.26
C ASN A 113 -23.15 -18.42 -2.08
N PRO A 114 -22.65 -18.17 -0.85
CA PRO A 114 -21.73 -17.07 -0.48
C PRO A 114 -20.29 -17.14 -0.99
N LEU A 115 -19.93 -18.25 -1.63
CA LEU A 115 -18.55 -18.67 -1.87
C LEU A 115 -18.44 -19.36 -3.23
N LYS A 116 -18.98 -18.71 -4.27
CA LYS A 116 -18.40 -18.98 -5.59
C LYS A 116 -16.93 -18.61 -5.52
N HIS A 117 -16.05 -19.44 -6.10
CA HIS A 117 -14.61 -19.26 -6.02
C HIS A 117 -14.14 -17.85 -6.44
N GLU A 118 -14.91 -17.22 -7.34
CA GLU A 118 -14.75 -15.83 -7.81
C GLU A 118 -14.92 -14.80 -6.68
N GLU A 119 -16.01 -14.85 -5.90
CA GLU A 119 -16.26 -13.93 -4.77
C GLU A 119 -15.22 -14.07 -3.65
N GLY A 120 -14.74 -15.30 -3.40
CA GLY A 120 -13.69 -15.54 -2.40
C GLY A 120 -12.35 -14.92 -2.78
N ARG A 121 -11.96 -15.02 -4.05
CA ARG A 121 -10.76 -14.38 -4.64
C ARG A 121 -10.84 -12.86 -4.50
N GLU A 122 -12.00 -12.30 -4.81
CA GLU A 122 -12.30 -10.88 -4.77
C GLU A 122 -12.23 -10.29 -3.36
N MET A 123 -12.85 -10.96 -2.39
CA MET A 123 -12.78 -10.57 -0.98
C MET A 123 -11.34 -10.61 -0.46
N ALA A 124 -10.58 -11.66 -0.77
CA ALA A 124 -9.17 -11.75 -0.40
C ALA A 124 -8.34 -10.62 -1.02
N GLY A 125 -8.56 -10.30 -2.30
CA GLY A 125 -7.88 -9.19 -2.97
C GLY A 125 -8.25 -7.83 -2.36
N LEU A 126 -9.51 -7.62 -1.99
CA LEU A 126 -9.95 -6.39 -1.31
C LEU A 126 -9.24 -6.20 0.04
N LEU A 127 -9.08 -7.27 0.83
CA LEU A 127 -8.35 -7.24 2.09
C LEU A 127 -6.86 -6.88 1.89
N ILE A 128 -6.24 -7.37 0.81
CA ILE A 128 -4.87 -7.01 0.44
C ILE A 128 -4.78 -5.52 0.10
N VAL A 129 -5.73 -4.98 -0.68
CA VAL A 129 -5.78 -3.53 -0.99
C VAL A 129 -5.91 -2.69 0.28
N ILE A 130 -6.83 -3.05 1.17
CA ILE A 130 -7.05 -2.35 2.46
C ILE A 130 -5.77 -2.37 3.29
N THR A 131 -5.15 -3.54 3.42
CA THR A 131 -3.93 -3.72 4.21
C THR A 131 -2.78 -2.92 3.62
N TRP A 132 -2.61 -2.92 2.30
CA TRP A 132 -1.56 -2.16 1.64
C TRP A 132 -1.73 -0.64 1.79
N LEU A 133 -2.94 -0.13 1.59
CA LEU A 133 -3.26 1.28 1.81
C LEU A 133 -3.06 1.68 3.28
N ALA A 134 -3.45 0.81 4.22
CA ALA A 134 -3.23 1.02 5.64
C ALA A 134 -1.72 1.05 5.98
N ILE A 135 -0.91 0.15 5.40
CA ILE A 135 0.55 0.18 5.56
C ILE A 135 1.11 1.50 5.05
N CYS A 136 0.78 1.88 3.81
CA CYS A 136 1.26 3.14 3.22
C CYS A 136 0.82 4.38 4.04
N ARG A 137 -0.35 4.31 4.70
CA ARG A 137 -0.90 5.44 5.43
C ARG A 137 -0.36 5.56 6.86
N PHE A 138 -0.44 4.47 7.61
CA PHE A 138 -0.26 4.44 9.07
C PHE A 138 1.13 4.00 9.50
N THR A 139 1.88 3.30 8.63
CA THR A 139 3.26 2.96 8.94
C THR A 139 4.21 4.08 8.54
N ASN A 140 5.36 4.12 9.21
CA ASN A 140 6.46 5.02 8.90
C ASN A 140 7.52 4.37 8.02
N ILE A 141 7.23 3.19 7.47
CA ILE A 141 8.16 2.44 6.61
C ILE A 141 8.35 3.24 5.32
N GLY A 142 9.61 3.47 4.94
CA GLY A 142 9.96 4.26 3.76
C GLY A 142 9.93 5.79 3.92
N ARG A 143 9.53 6.32 5.09
CA ARG A 143 9.63 7.76 5.38
C ARG A 143 11.04 8.13 5.86
N SER A 144 11.55 9.25 5.35
CA SER A 144 12.93 9.69 5.56
C SER A 144 13.17 10.24 6.98
N GLY A 145 12.11 10.63 7.70
CA GLY A 145 12.21 11.40 8.94
C GLY A 145 11.98 10.66 10.27
N THR A 146 11.45 9.43 10.26
CA THR A 146 10.77 8.88 11.46
C THR A 146 11.51 7.81 12.26
N PHE A 147 12.66 7.31 11.82
CA PHE A 147 13.40 6.31 12.62
C PHE A 147 13.93 6.88 13.95
N TRP A 148 14.10 8.21 14.05
CA TRP A 148 14.77 8.85 15.21
C TRP A 148 13.88 9.71 16.10
N THR A 149 12.64 10.03 15.72
CA THR A 149 11.75 10.81 16.60
C THR A 149 11.20 9.99 17.76
N ASN A 150 11.24 8.66 17.67
CA ASN A 150 10.72 7.75 18.70
C ASN A 150 11.80 7.18 19.63
N SER A 151 13.07 7.59 19.48
CA SER A 151 14.19 7.14 20.32
C SER A 151 14.65 8.19 21.32
N VAL A 152 13.88 9.28 21.52
CA VAL A 152 14.23 10.39 22.42
C VAL A 152 13.10 10.74 23.40
N HIS A 153 12.19 9.80 23.68
CA HIS A 153 11.22 9.93 24.76
C HIS A 153 11.20 8.67 25.63
#